data_AF-A0A519QJ62-F1
#
_entry.id   AF-A0A519QJ62-F1
#
_cell.length_a   1.000
_cell.length_b   1.000
_cell.length_c   1.000
_cell.angle_alpha   90.00
_cell.angle_beta   90.00
_cell.angle_gamma   90.00
#
_symmetry.space_group_name_H-M   'P 1'
#
loop_
_entity.id
_entity.type
_entity.pdbx_description
1 polymer ?
#
loop_
_entity_poly.entity_id
_entity_poly.type
_entity_poly.pdbx_seq_one_letter_code
_entity_poly.pdbx_strand_id
1 'polypeptide(L)'
;WKLLYDEETKFIRPKDSNGKFVANFDPSQPWRGFQEGNAWQYTFYVPHAVEELVATLGKDVFNDRLEKIFEISQKNIFGGGKTIDAFAGLSGYYNHGNQPNLHISWLFNFSGKPYLTQKWVHAICDEFYGTEGIHGYGYGQDEDQGQLGAWYIMSSIGLFDVKGLTDVNPSFQVSSPLFDKVTIALPKALNRKPFVIETANNSKTNVYLQEAKLNGKDMEKLSISLQDIAKGGTVKMKVDAKPSEKWSK
;
A
#
# COMPACT_ATOMS: atom_id res chain seq x y z
N TRP A 1 -3.48 9.78 17.19
CA TRP A 1 -4.52 8.89 16.63
C TRP A 1 -5.42 8.30 17.72
N LYS A 2 -4.87 7.70 18.80
CA LYS A 2 -5.66 7.08 19.89
C LYS A 2 -6.78 7.94 20.48
N LEU A 3 -6.54 9.23 20.66
CA LEU A 3 -7.55 10.17 21.18
C LEU A 3 -8.80 10.28 20.30
N LEU A 4 -8.69 9.91 19.03
CA LEU A 4 -9.77 9.93 18.04
C LEU A 4 -10.24 8.51 17.68
N TYR A 5 -9.64 7.46 18.24
CA TYR A 5 -10.12 6.10 18.04
C TYR A 5 -11.35 5.87 18.92
N ASP A 6 -12.47 5.54 18.28
CA ASP A 6 -13.73 5.22 18.92
C ASP A 6 -13.90 3.70 18.99
N GLU A 7 -13.83 3.12 20.18
CA GLU A 7 -13.92 1.67 20.38
C GLU A 7 -15.27 1.08 19.96
N GLU A 8 -16.35 1.86 20.07
CA GLU A 8 -17.72 1.44 19.72
C GLU A 8 -17.84 1.21 18.22
N THR A 9 -17.35 2.17 17.43
CA THR A 9 -17.43 2.11 15.96
C THR A 9 -16.21 1.46 15.33
N LYS A 10 -15.11 1.33 16.08
CA LYS A 10 -13.79 0.88 15.63
C LYS A 10 -13.22 1.72 14.49
N PHE A 11 -13.58 3.01 14.42
CA PHE A 11 -13.05 3.96 13.44
C PHE A 11 -12.32 5.10 14.15
N ILE A 12 -11.46 5.79 13.41
CA ILE A 12 -11.12 7.16 13.77
C ILE A 12 -12.37 8.00 13.57
N ARG A 13 -12.81 8.66 14.65
CA ARG A 13 -14.01 9.49 14.69
C ARG A 13 -13.64 10.88 15.20
N PRO A 14 -14.00 11.95 14.48
CA PRO A 14 -13.74 13.31 14.93
C PRO A 14 -14.42 13.60 16.27
N LYS A 15 -13.80 14.49 17.05
CA LYS A 15 -14.37 15.04 18.29
C LYS A 15 -14.68 16.53 18.11
N ASP A 16 -15.74 16.99 18.76
CA ASP A 16 -16.08 18.41 18.85
C ASP A 16 -15.13 19.16 19.80
N SER A 17 -15.32 20.47 19.91
CA SER A 17 -14.54 21.33 20.81
C SER A 17 -14.72 21.01 22.29
N ASN A 18 -15.75 20.25 22.67
CA ASN A 18 -15.97 19.76 24.02
C ASN A 18 -15.36 18.37 24.26
N GLY A 19 -14.65 17.82 23.27
CA GLY A 19 -14.02 16.50 23.35
C GLY A 19 -14.99 15.33 23.17
N LYS A 20 -16.24 15.56 22.76
CA LYS A 20 -17.23 14.52 22.50
C LYS A 20 -17.13 14.05 21.05
N PHE A 21 -17.23 12.74 20.83
CA PHE A 21 -17.31 12.21 19.47
C PHE A 21 -18.53 12.77 18.73
N VAL A 22 -18.36 13.11 17.45
CA VAL A 22 -19.45 13.71 16.63
C VAL A 22 -20.64 12.75 16.51
N ALA A 23 -21.84 13.19 16.87
CA ALA A 23 -23.07 12.37 16.79
C ALA A 23 -23.53 12.09 15.34
N ASN A 24 -24.42 11.11 15.13
CA ASN A 24 -24.89 10.71 13.80
C ASN A 24 -23.71 10.47 12.83
N PHE A 25 -22.78 9.62 13.27
CA PHE A 25 -21.54 9.36 12.56
C PHE A 25 -21.78 8.35 11.43
N ASP A 26 -21.54 8.79 10.20
CA ASP A 26 -21.45 7.95 9.01
C ASP A 26 -19.97 7.81 8.63
N PRO A 27 -19.37 6.60 8.75
CA PRO A 27 -17.97 6.38 8.40
C PRO A 27 -17.61 6.67 6.94
N SER A 28 -18.61 6.69 6.04
CA SER A 28 -18.45 7.01 4.61
C SER A 28 -18.68 8.49 4.30
N GLN A 29 -19.07 9.32 5.27
CA GLN A 29 -19.29 10.75 5.06
C GLN A 29 -17.94 11.46 4.85
N PRO A 30 -17.68 12.04 3.67
CA PRO A 30 -16.45 12.78 3.44
C PRO A 30 -16.47 14.14 4.16
N TRP A 31 -15.29 14.75 4.31
CA TRP A 31 -15.10 16.14 4.78
C TRP A 31 -15.45 16.44 6.23
N ARG A 32 -16.13 15.52 6.93
CA ARG A 32 -16.49 15.70 8.33
C ARG A 32 -15.33 15.31 9.22
N GLY A 33 -14.42 16.27 9.47
CA GLY A 33 -13.21 16.06 10.28
C GLY A 33 -12.11 15.28 9.57
N PHE A 34 -12.22 15.15 8.24
CA PHE A 34 -11.25 14.54 7.35
C PHE A 34 -11.00 15.49 6.16
N GLN A 35 -9.79 15.51 5.63
CA GLN A 35 -9.48 16.23 4.40
C GLN A 35 -9.58 15.23 3.24
N GLU A 36 -10.46 15.50 2.26
CA GLU A 36 -10.60 14.70 1.04
C GLU A 36 -10.78 13.21 1.31
N GLY A 37 -11.62 12.86 2.27
CA GLY A 37 -11.81 11.46 2.59
C GLY A 37 -12.77 11.27 3.74
N ASN A 38 -12.83 10.05 4.21
CA ASN A 38 -13.75 9.61 5.25
C ASN A 38 -13.04 8.66 6.24
N ALA A 39 -13.80 8.11 7.18
CA ALA A 39 -13.23 7.27 8.23
C ALA A 39 -12.74 5.91 7.75
N TRP A 40 -13.33 5.34 6.68
CA TRP A 40 -12.84 4.09 6.08
C TRP A 40 -11.41 4.24 5.58
N GLN A 41 -11.09 5.39 5.01
CA GLN A 41 -9.77 5.69 4.44
C GLN A 41 -8.78 6.09 5.55
N TYR A 42 -9.17 7.05 6.41
CA TYR A 42 -8.26 7.63 7.41
C TYR A 42 -8.01 6.76 8.64
N THR A 43 -8.85 5.77 8.93
CA THR A 43 -8.61 4.88 10.10
C THR A 43 -7.30 4.12 9.99
N PHE A 44 -6.83 3.89 8.76
CA PHE A 44 -5.58 3.20 8.48
C PHE A 44 -4.36 4.12 8.47
N TYR A 45 -4.53 5.44 8.59
CA TYR A 45 -3.45 6.42 8.48
C TYR A 45 -2.66 6.57 9.79
N VAL A 46 -2.05 5.48 10.25
CA VAL A 46 -1.17 5.41 11.42
C VAL A 46 0.19 4.82 11.02
N PRO A 47 0.91 5.44 10.04
CA PRO A 47 2.11 4.84 9.46
C PRO A 47 3.23 4.62 10.48
N HIS A 48 3.37 5.50 11.46
CA HIS A 48 4.39 5.40 12.52
C HIS A 48 4.17 4.23 13.50
N ALA A 49 2.98 3.62 13.53
CA ALA A 49 2.62 2.60 14.52
C ALA A 49 1.60 1.58 13.96
N VAL A 50 1.89 1.02 12.79
CA VAL A 50 0.97 0.08 12.11
C VAL A 50 0.69 -1.16 12.95
N GLU A 51 1.71 -1.73 13.59
CA GLU A 51 1.57 -2.91 14.45
C GLU A 51 0.65 -2.62 15.65
N GLU A 52 0.72 -1.42 16.21
CA GLU A 52 -0.16 -0.98 17.29
C GLU A 52 -1.60 -0.78 16.81
N LEU A 53 -1.80 -0.25 15.60
CA LEU A 53 -3.11 -0.15 14.98
C LEU A 53 -3.72 -1.54 14.74
N VAL A 54 -2.94 -2.49 14.22
CA VAL A 54 -3.37 -3.90 14.02
C VAL A 54 -3.75 -4.52 15.36
N ALA A 55 -2.94 -4.33 16.41
CA ALA A 55 -3.24 -4.84 17.75
C ALA A 55 -4.52 -4.22 18.34
N THR A 56 -4.74 -2.92 18.13
CA THR A 56 -5.91 -2.19 18.64
C THR A 56 -7.20 -2.62 17.96
N LEU A 57 -7.19 -2.81 16.63
CA LEU A 57 -8.34 -3.30 15.88
C LEU A 57 -8.59 -4.80 16.09
N GLY A 58 -7.52 -5.56 16.34
CA GLY A 58 -7.50 -7.01 16.27
C GLY A 58 -7.19 -7.48 14.84
N LYS A 59 -6.28 -8.46 14.72
CA LYS A 59 -5.75 -8.93 13.42
C LYS A 59 -6.85 -9.39 12.44
N ASP A 60 -7.87 -10.09 12.93
CA ASP A 60 -8.96 -10.59 12.10
C ASP A 60 -9.83 -9.45 11.59
N VAL A 61 -10.29 -8.57 12.48
CA VAL A 61 -11.08 -7.38 12.12
C VAL A 61 -10.32 -6.47 11.16
N PHE A 62 -9.02 -6.29 11.39
CA PHE A 62 -8.15 -5.49 10.52
C PHE A 62 -8.10 -6.08 9.11
N ASN A 63 -7.84 -7.38 8.99
CA ASN A 63 -7.75 -8.07 7.71
C ASN A 63 -9.09 -8.13 6.98
N ASP A 64 -10.16 -8.52 7.66
CA ASP A 64 -11.52 -8.59 7.07
C ASP A 64 -11.96 -7.22 6.54
N ARG A 65 -11.60 -6.15 7.27
CA ARG A 65 -11.88 -4.78 6.85
C ARG A 65 -11.11 -4.42 5.57
N LEU A 66 -9.80 -4.66 5.54
CA LEU A 66 -8.99 -4.37 4.36
C LEU A 66 -9.44 -5.19 3.15
N GLU A 67 -9.70 -6.49 3.32
CA GLU A 67 -10.19 -7.36 2.24
C GLU A 67 -11.50 -6.83 1.66
N LYS A 68 -12.48 -6.54 2.53
CA LYS A 68 -13.76 -5.96 2.11
C LYS A 68 -13.58 -4.62 1.38
N ILE A 69 -12.69 -3.76 1.86
CA ILE A 69 -12.40 -2.48 1.21
C ILE A 69 -11.96 -2.71 -0.24
N PHE A 70 -10.98 -3.59 -0.47
CA PHE A 70 -10.45 -3.82 -1.82
C PHE A 70 -11.43 -4.57 -2.72
N GLU A 71 -12.16 -5.56 -2.21
CA GLU A 71 -13.19 -6.27 -2.98
C GLU A 71 -14.33 -5.36 -3.45
N ILE A 72 -14.72 -4.39 -2.63
CA ILE A 72 -15.72 -3.39 -3.01
C ILE A 72 -15.11 -2.39 -3.99
N SER A 73 -13.93 -1.84 -3.67
CA SER A 73 -13.33 -0.77 -4.47
C SER A 73 -12.84 -1.22 -5.84
N GLN A 74 -12.40 -2.47 -6.02
CA GLN A 74 -12.03 -3.00 -7.35
C GLN A 74 -13.17 -2.85 -8.36
N LYS A 75 -14.43 -3.01 -7.93
CA LYS A 75 -15.61 -2.85 -8.81
C LYS A 75 -15.76 -1.44 -9.39
N ASN A 76 -15.17 -0.45 -8.72
CA ASN A 76 -15.11 0.95 -9.16
C ASN A 76 -13.69 1.36 -9.56
N ILE A 77 -12.88 0.39 -10.04
CA ILE A 77 -11.51 0.63 -10.50
C ILE A 77 -10.70 1.34 -9.40
N PHE A 78 -10.85 0.90 -8.15
CA PHE A 78 -10.15 1.44 -6.98
C PHE A 78 -10.34 2.94 -6.70
N GLY A 79 -11.36 3.59 -7.27
CA GLY A 79 -11.65 5.01 -7.05
C GLY A 79 -13.12 5.36 -7.31
N GLY A 80 -13.37 6.42 -8.06
CA GLY A 80 -14.70 6.88 -8.47
C GLY A 80 -15.31 6.17 -9.67
N GLY A 81 -14.77 5.02 -10.10
CA GLY A 81 -15.13 4.38 -11.36
C GLY A 81 -14.57 5.15 -12.56
N LYS A 82 -15.42 5.43 -13.55
CA LYS A 82 -15.07 6.21 -14.74
C LYS A 82 -15.59 7.65 -14.69
N THR A 83 -16.07 8.09 -13.53
CA THR A 83 -16.55 9.47 -13.32
C THR A 83 -15.37 10.43 -13.38
N ILE A 84 -15.44 11.44 -14.25
CA ILE A 84 -14.37 12.42 -14.43
C ILE A 84 -14.60 13.59 -13.46
N ASP A 85 -14.09 13.44 -12.24
CA ASP A 85 -14.13 14.44 -11.17
C ASP A 85 -12.98 14.15 -10.19
N ALA A 86 -12.19 15.18 -9.85
CA ALA A 86 -11.03 15.05 -8.95
C ALA A 86 -11.41 14.50 -7.56
N PHE A 87 -12.66 14.67 -7.14
CA PHE A 87 -13.19 14.18 -5.87
C PHE A 87 -14.07 12.93 -6.03
N ALA A 88 -14.08 12.29 -7.19
CA ALA A 88 -14.78 11.02 -7.36
C ALA A 88 -14.20 9.94 -6.43
N GLY A 89 -15.06 9.25 -5.68
CA GLY A 89 -14.64 8.19 -4.76
C GLY A 89 -14.41 8.63 -3.31
N LEU A 90 -14.59 9.91 -2.96
CA LEU A 90 -14.42 10.38 -1.57
C LEU A 90 -15.36 9.72 -0.55
N SER A 91 -16.56 9.33 -0.96
CA SER A 91 -17.50 8.57 -0.10
C SER A 91 -17.26 7.04 -0.14
N GLY A 92 -16.29 6.59 -0.95
CA GLY A 92 -15.92 5.20 -1.12
C GLY A 92 -15.06 4.66 0.02
N TYR A 93 -14.88 3.34 0.03
CA TYR A 93 -14.11 2.61 1.04
C TYR A 93 -12.60 2.77 0.85
N TYR A 94 -12.17 2.95 -0.40
CA TYR A 94 -10.80 3.22 -0.83
C TYR A 94 -10.84 4.05 -2.10
N ASN A 95 -9.98 5.06 -2.16
CA ASN A 95 -9.74 5.85 -3.36
C ASN A 95 -8.24 5.93 -3.65
N HIS A 96 -7.74 5.15 -4.61
CA HIS A 96 -6.34 5.12 -4.99
C HIS A 96 -5.85 6.45 -5.55
N GLY A 97 -6.73 7.22 -6.19
CA GLY A 97 -6.40 8.53 -6.72
C GLY A 97 -6.13 9.60 -5.66
N ASN A 98 -6.25 9.26 -4.37
CA ASN A 98 -6.05 10.21 -3.29
C ASN A 98 -5.03 9.72 -2.23
N GLN A 99 -4.17 10.63 -1.77
CA GLN A 99 -2.98 10.32 -0.96
C GLN A 99 -3.23 9.57 0.35
N PRO A 100 -4.31 9.83 1.12
CA PRO A 100 -4.55 9.13 2.38
C PRO A 100 -4.67 7.61 2.25
N ASN A 101 -4.86 7.10 1.02
CA ASN A 101 -5.12 5.70 0.74
C ASN A 101 -3.88 4.93 0.23
N LEU A 102 -2.84 5.62 -0.24
CA LEU A 102 -1.77 4.99 -1.03
C LEU A 102 -1.00 3.90 -0.29
N HIS A 103 -0.95 3.94 1.04
CA HIS A 103 -0.27 2.94 1.86
C HIS A 103 -1.15 1.74 2.23
N ILE A 104 -2.47 1.80 2.04
CA ILE A 104 -3.43 0.83 2.61
C ILE A 104 -3.20 -0.59 2.08
N SER A 105 -2.90 -0.76 0.78
CA SER A 105 -2.66 -2.10 0.19
C SER A 105 -1.41 -2.77 0.74
N TRP A 106 -0.46 -1.99 1.26
CA TRP A 106 0.78 -2.46 1.87
C TRP A 106 0.63 -2.87 3.33
N LEU A 107 -0.51 -2.54 3.96
CA LEU A 107 -0.74 -2.85 5.37
C LEU A 107 -0.90 -4.34 5.66
N PHE A 108 -1.23 -5.17 4.65
CA PHE A 108 -1.29 -6.62 4.85
C PHE A 108 0.07 -7.25 5.20
N ASN A 109 1.18 -6.59 4.83
CA ASN A 109 2.52 -7.00 5.24
C ASN A 109 2.73 -6.90 6.77
N PHE A 110 1.94 -6.08 7.45
CA PHE A 110 2.00 -5.86 8.90
C PHE A 110 0.96 -6.70 9.67
N SER A 111 0.00 -7.32 8.97
CA SER A 111 -1.09 -8.09 9.55
C SER A 111 -1.06 -9.58 9.17
N GLY A 112 0.11 -10.08 8.73
CA GLY A 112 0.37 -11.50 8.48
C GLY A 112 -0.34 -12.10 7.26
N LYS A 113 -0.79 -11.26 6.32
CA LYS A 113 -1.36 -11.70 5.03
C LYS A 113 -0.66 -11.03 3.83
N PRO A 114 0.68 -11.04 3.72
CA PRO A 114 1.41 -10.29 2.68
C PRO A 114 1.04 -10.72 1.25
N TYR A 115 0.51 -11.93 1.05
CA TYR A 115 -0.03 -12.36 -0.24
C TYR A 115 -1.20 -11.49 -0.72
N LEU A 116 -1.94 -10.84 0.19
CA LEU A 116 -2.97 -9.87 -0.18
C LEU A 116 -2.37 -8.53 -0.62
N THR A 117 -1.25 -8.10 -0.05
CA THR A 117 -0.49 -6.96 -0.60
C THR A 117 -0.08 -7.27 -2.04
N GLN A 118 0.47 -8.46 -2.29
CA GLN A 118 0.88 -8.89 -3.64
C GLN A 118 -0.32 -8.88 -4.62
N LYS A 119 -1.45 -9.47 -4.24
CA LYS A 119 -2.68 -9.47 -5.04
C LYS A 119 -3.17 -8.05 -5.36
N TRP A 120 -3.36 -7.22 -4.33
CA TRP A 120 -4.04 -5.93 -4.51
C TRP A 120 -3.13 -4.87 -5.12
N VAL A 121 -1.83 -4.89 -4.85
CA VAL A 121 -0.87 -4.00 -5.53
C VAL A 121 -0.84 -4.31 -7.04
N HIS A 122 -0.81 -5.59 -7.43
CA HIS A 122 -0.88 -5.96 -8.86
C HIS A 122 -2.19 -5.52 -9.50
N ALA A 123 -3.33 -5.77 -8.85
CA ALA A 123 -4.64 -5.35 -9.36
C ALA A 123 -4.75 -3.83 -9.53
N ILE A 124 -4.25 -3.05 -8.56
CA ILE A 124 -4.21 -1.59 -8.67
C ILE A 124 -3.35 -1.15 -9.85
N CYS A 125 -2.13 -1.69 -9.98
CA CYS A 125 -1.24 -1.34 -11.08
C CYS A 125 -1.82 -1.70 -12.46
N ASP A 126 -2.55 -2.81 -12.59
CA ASP A 126 -3.14 -3.26 -13.86
C ASP A 126 -4.46 -2.54 -14.21
N GLU A 127 -5.28 -2.21 -13.20
CA GLU A 127 -6.64 -1.71 -13.42
C GLU A 127 -6.78 -0.20 -13.21
N PHE A 128 -6.14 0.37 -12.19
CA PHE A 128 -6.27 1.80 -11.87
C PHE A 128 -5.48 2.69 -12.82
N TYR A 129 -4.26 2.29 -13.15
CA TYR A 129 -3.36 3.05 -14.02
C TYR A 129 -3.57 2.71 -15.48
N GLY A 130 -3.32 3.69 -16.35
CA GLY A 130 -3.44 3.56 -17.80
C GLY A 130 -2.32 4.25 -18.55
N THR A 131 -2.33 4.11 -19.87
CA THR A 131 -1.42 4.84 -20.77
C THR A 131 -2.15 5.91 -21.59
N GLU A 132 -3.47 6.01 -21.43
CA GLU A 132 -4.33 6.97 -22.11
C GLU A 132 -4.49 8.25 -21.28
N GLY A 133 -4.72 9.39 -21.93
CA GLY A 133 -4.79 10.69 -21.24
C GLY A 133 -5.87 10.82 -20.16
N ILE A 134 -6.97 10.06 -20.25
CA ILE A 134 -8.06 10.10 -19.27
C ILE A 134 -7.85 9.08 -18.13
N HIS A 135 -7.33 7.90 -18.45
CA HIS A 135 -7.15 6.79 -17.49
C HIS A 135 -5.77 6.78 -16.83
N GLY A 136 -4.80 7.56 -17.33
CA GLY A 136 -3.39 7.52 -16.94
C GLY A 136 -3.13 7.32 -15.45
N TYR A 137 -3.80 8.13 -14.62
CA TYR A 137 -3.71 8.09 -13.16
C TYR A 137 -5.07 7.83 -12.49
N GLY A 138 -5.89 6.98 -13.11
CA GLY A 138 -7.29 6.82 -12.76
C GLY A 138 -8.16 7.88 -13.43
N TYR A 139 -9.43 7.54 -13.64
CA TYR A 139 -10.35 8.41 -14.38
C TYR A 139 -10.62 9.70 -13.61
N GLY A 140 -10.14 10.82 -14.15
CA GLY A 140 -10.39 12.17 -13.63
C GLY A 140 -9.77 12.47 -12.27
N GLN A 141 -8.77 11.69 -11.83
CA GLN A 141 -8.03 11.93 -10.59
C GLN A 141 -6.78 12.78 -10.88
N ASP A 142 -6.29 13.46 -9.84
CA ASP A 142 -5.07 14.27 -9.93
C ASP A 142 -3.82 13.37 -9.83
N GLU A 143 -2.78 13.69 -10.61
CA GLU A 143 -1.49 12.99 -10.55
C GLU A 143 -0.68 13.38 -9.29
N ASP A 144 -0.93 14.60 -8.81
CA ASP A 144 -0.34 15.22 -7.63
C ASP A 144 1.19 15.30 -7.62
N GLN A 145 1.72 15.95 -8.66
CA GLN A 145 3.10 16.44 -8.73
C GLN A 145 4.16 15.34 -8.56
N GLY A 146 3.89 14.14 -9.07
CA GLY A 146 4.74 12.97 -8.98
C GLY A 146 4.27 11.92 -7.98
N GLN A 147 3.22 12.18 -7.19
CA GLN A 147 2.82 11.29 -6.10
C GLN A 147 2.24 9.96 -6.60
N LEU A 148 1.29 9.97 -7.54
CA LEU A 148 0.75 8.73 -8.12
C LEU A 148 1.76 8.05 -9.04
N GLY A 149 2.51 8.82 -9.84
CA GLY A 149 3.58 8.26 -10.67
C GLY A 149 4.66 7.56 -9.83
N ALA A 150 5.11 8.18 -8.73
CA ALA A 150 6.08 7.57 -7.82
C ALA A 150 5.52 6.33 -7.14
N TRP A 151 4.23 6.33 -6.75
CA TRP A 151 3.59 5.14 -6.19
C TRP A 151 3.63 3.98 -7.18
N TYR A 152 3.25 4.21 -8.44
CA TYR A 152 3.30 3.17 -9.48
C TYR A 152 4.71 2.63 -9.66
N ILE A 153 5.73 3.49 -9.76
CA ILE A 153 7.12 3.05 -9.92
C ILE A 153 7.56 2.20 -8.73
N MET A 154 7.37 2.68 -7.50
CA MET A 154 7.77 1.95 -6.29
C MET A 154 7.05 0.61 -6.19
N SER A 155 5.73 0.61 -6.39
CA SER A 155 4.92 -0.60 -6.34
C SER A 155 5.24 -1.60 -7.45
N SER A 156 5.48 -1.14 -8.68
CA SER A 156 5.82 -1.98 -9.83
C SER A 156 7.18 -2.66 -9.71
N ILE A 157 8.13 -2.06 -8.97
CA ILE A 157 9.41 -2.69 -8.64
C ILE A 157 9.35 -3.55 -7.37
N GLY A 158 8.16 -3.65 -6.74
CA GLY A 158 7.91 -4.48 -5.56
C GLY A 158 8.42 -3.90 -4.24
N LEU A 159 8.62 -2.58 -4.14
CA LEU A 159 9.14 -1.93 -2.94
C LEU A 159 8.24 -0.76 -2.53
N PHE A 160 7.91 -0.64 -1.25
CA PHE A 160 7.19 0.53 -0.74
C PHE A 160 7.49 0.70 0.74
N ASP A 161 7.49 1.93 1.24
CA ASP A 161 7.55 2.18 2.68
C ASP A 161 6.32 2.94 3.16
N VAL A 162 5.45 2.24 3.90
CA VAL A 162 4.28 2.82 4.58
C VAL A 162 4.67 4.00 5.48
N LYS A 163 5.90 4.02 6.02
CA LYS A 163 6.37 5.07 6.93
C LYS A 163 6.98 6.29 6.23
N GLY A 164 7.05 6.29 4.90
CA GLY A 164 7.63 7.39 4.14
C GLY A 164 9.10 7.66 4.46
N LEU A 165 9.86 6.63 4.82
CA LEU A 165 11.28 6.66 5.17
C LEU A 165 11.64 7.53 6.39
N THR A 166 10.68 7.76 7.28
CA THR A 166 10.85 8.62 8.47
C THR A 166 11.44 7.89 9.69
N ASP A 167 11.54 6.56 9.65
CA ASP A 167 12.18 5.76 10.69
C ASP A 167 13.68 6.05 10.80
N VAL A 168 14.27 5.84 11.99
CA VAL A 168 15.73 5.98 12.20
C VAL A 168 16.54 5.04 11.28
N ASN A 169 16.00 3.85 11.01
CA ASN A 169 16.55 2.88 10.07
C ASN A 169 15.49 2.54 9.01
N PRO A 170 15.33 3.37 7.97
CA PRO A 170 14.28 3.18 6.98
C PRO A 170 14.40 1.84 6.25
N SER A 171 13.26 1.25 5.93
CA SER A 171 13.17 -0.01 5.19
C SER A 171 11.96 0.00 4.27
N PHE A 172 12.10 -0.63 3.11
CA PHE A 172 10.98 -0.88 2.22
C PHE A 172 10.39 -2.24 2.54
N GLN A 173 9.07 -2.31 2.68
CA GLN A 173 8.33 -3.55 2.59
C GLN A 173 8.42 -4.10 1.16
N VAL A 174 8.42 -5.42 1.03
CA VAL A 174 8.62 -6.13 -0.23
C VAL A 174 7.32 -6.79 -0.69
N SER A 175 7.01 -6.59 -1.98
CA SER A 175 6.00 -7.32 -2.75
C SER A 175 6.66 -7.94 -3.98
N SER A 176 5.89 -8.70 -4.78
CA SER A 176 6.35 -9.16 -6.09
C SER A 176 6.36 -8.01 -7.10
N PRO A 177 7.43 -7.84 -7.89
CA PRO A 177 7.47 -6.83 -8.93
C PRO A 177 6.65 -7.25 -10.16
N LEU A 178 6.30 -6.26 -11.00
CA LEU A 178 5.68 -6.50 -12.31
C LEU A 178 6.68 -6.97 -13.37
N PHE A 179 7.97 -6.74 -13.15
CA PHE A 179 9.03 -6.99 -14.12
C PHE A 179 9.93 -8.16 -13.72
N ASP A 180 10.42 -8.90 -14.73
CA ASP A 180 11.36 -10.01 -14.55
C ASP A 180 12.70 -9.52 -14.02
N LYS A 181 13.10 -8.29 -14.37
CA LYS A 181 14.34 -7.68 -13.91
C LYS A 181 14.22 -6.17 -13.81
N VAL A 182 14.61 -5.63 -12.65
CA VAL A 182 14.76 -4.20 -12.40
C VAL A 182 16.21 -3.92 -12.02
N THR A 183 16.81 -2.90 -12.62
CA THR A 183 18.15 -2.43 -12.27
C THR A 183 18.10 -0.99 -11.80
N ILE A 184 18.37 -0.77 -10.53
CA ILE A 184 18.36 0.55 -9.89
C ILE A 184 19.78 1.10 -9.88
N ALA A 185 20.04 2.10 -10.71
CA ALA A 185 21.29 2.84 -10.67
C ALA A 185 21.35 3.67 -9.38
N LEU A 186 22.39 3.46 -8.58
CA LEU A 186 22.58 4.19 -7.32
C LEU A 186 23.29 5.53 -7.55
N PRO A 187 23.10 6.52 -6.65
CA PRO A 187 23.82 7.79 -6.73
C PRO A 187 25.33 7.56 -6.84
N LYS A 188 25.97 8.26 -7.79
CA LYS A 188 27.42 8.14 -8.05
C LYS A 188 28.27 8.35 -6.78
N ALA A 189 27.83 9.22 -5.88
CA ALA A 189 28.50 9.51 -4.62
C ALA A 189 28.67 8.28 -3.70
N LEU A 190 27.82 7.26 -3.84
CA LEU A 190 27.96 6.02 -3.07
C LEU A 190 29.08 5.11 -3.60
N ASN A 191 29.53 5.33 -4.85
CA ASN A 191 30.51 4.49 -5.54
C ASN A 191 30.21 2.98 -5.41
N ARG A 192 28.95 2.62 -5.67
CA ARG A 192 28.44 1.24 -5.61
C ARG A 192 27.94 0.77 -6.97
N LYS A 193 27.95 -0.56 -7.13
CA LYS A 193 27.24 -1.21 -8.24
C LYS A 193 25.72 -0.99 -8.07
N PRO A 194 24.94 -1.08 -9.15
CA PRO A 194 23.48 -1.02 -9.08
C PRO A 194 22.90 -2.03 -8.08
N PHE A 195 21.70 -1.73 -7.58
CA PHE A 195 20.87 -2.71 -6.89
C PHE A 195 19.94 -3.37 -7.92
N VAL A 196 19.90 -4.69 -7.95
CA VAL A 196 19.17 -5.47 -8.97
C VAL A 196 18.09 -6.31 -8.31
N ILE A 197 16.88 -6.27 -8.85
CA ILE A 197 15.77 -7.16 -8.49
C ILE A 197 15.58 -8.12 -9.66
N GLU A 198 15.72 -9.43 -9.43
CA GLU A 198 15.50 -10.46 -10.44
C GLU A 198 14.37 -11.39 -9.99
N THR A 199 13.38 -11.61 -10.85
CA THR A 199 12.16 -12.36 -10.53
C THR A 199 11.98 -13.50 -11.50
N ALA A 200 12.03 -14.73 -10.97
CA ALA A 200 11.79 -15.93 -11.75
C ALA A 200 10.29 -16.30 -11.75
N ASN A 201 9.85 -16.86 -12.89
CA ASN A 201 8.48 -17.35 -13.09
C ASN A 201 7.39 -16.26 -13.04
N ASN A 202 7.77 -15.01 -13.30
CA ASN A 202 6.86 -13.88 -13.31
C ASN A 202 5.91 -13.93 -14.51
N SER A 203 4.63 -13.65 -14.26
CA SER A 203 3.58 -13.61 -15.28
C SER A 203 2.38 -12.85 -14.75
N LYS A 204 1.38 -12.58 -15.60
CA LYS A 204 0.11 -11.96 -15.17
C LYS A 204 -0.63 -12.76 -14.09
N THR A 205 -0.39 -14.06 -13.97
CA THR A 205 -1.03 -14.92 -12.97
C THR A 205 -0.12 -15.27 -11.81
N ASN A 206 1.19 -15.24 -12.01
CA ASN A 206 2.18 -15.65 -11.03
C ASN A 206 2.65 -14.43 -10.26
N VAL A 207 1.83 -14.00 -9.30
CA VAL A 207 2.08 -12.77 -8.53
C VAL A 207 2.52 -13.06 -7.10
N TYR A 208 2.49 -14.31 -6.63
CA TYR A 208 2.72 -14.61 -5.22
C TYR A 208 4.16 -15.02 -4.95
N LEU A 209 4.87 -14.25 -4.10
CA LEU A 209 6.24 -14.56 -3.70
C LEU A 209 6.33 -15.90 -2.99
N GLN A 210 7.22 -16.76 -3.48
CA GLN A 210 7.58 -18.05 -2.88
C GLN A 210 8.93 -17.96 -2.16
N GLU A 211 9.91 -17.37 -2.83
CA GLU A 211 11.29 -17.28 -2.34
C GLU A 211 11.82 -15.85 -2.57
N ALA A 212 12.65 -15.38 -1.65
CA ALA A 212 13.35 -14.12 -1.75
C ALA A 212 14.73 -14.25 -1.09
N LYS A 213 15.79 -13.91 -1.81
CA LYS A 213 17.18 -13.98 -1.37
C LYS A 213 17.89 -12.66 -1.61
N LEU A 214 18.36 -12.01 -0.55
CA LEU A 214 19.18 -10.80 -0.64
C LEU A 214 20.66 -11.19 -0.63
N ASN A 215 21.38 -10.88 -1.70
CA ASN A 215 22.80 -11.19 -1.88
C ASN A 215 23.13 -12.67 -1.60
N GLY A 216 22.24 -13.56 -2.03
CA GLY A 216 22.36 -15.02 -1.85
C GLY A 216 21.90 -15.56 -0.50
N LYS A 217 21.52 -14.71 0.46
CA LYS A 217 20.99 -15.12 1.76
C LYS A 217 19.47 -15.09 1.75
N ASP A 218 18.83 -16.12 2.29
CA ASP A 218 17.38 -16.16 2.43
C ASP A 218 16.88 -14.98 3.27
N MET A 219 15.83 -14.32 2.79
CA MET A 219 15.13 -13.30 3.55
C MET A 219 14.19 -13.96 4.56
N GLU A 220 14.28 -13.54 5.81
CA GLU A 220 13.39 -13.97 6.89
C GLU A 220 12.11 -13.12 6.96
N LYS A 221 12.19 -11.87 6.48
CA LYS A 221 11.09 -10.91 6.44
C LYS A 221 10.99 -10.29 5.05
N LEU A 222 9.78 -9.93 4.64
CA LEU A 222 9.53 -9.19 3.40
C LEU A 222 9.83 -7.70 3.59
N SER A 223 11.08 -7.39 3.93
CA SER A 223 11.57 -6.02 4.09
C SER A 223 13.05 -5.93 3.74
N ILE A 224 13.46 -4.84 3.08
CA ILE A 224 14.87 -4.55 2.77
C ILE A 224 15.20 -3.16 3.30
N SER A 225 16.26 -3.05 4.09
CA SER A 225 16.69 -1.75 4.61
C SER A 225 17.19 -0.83 3.48
N LEU A 226 16.95 0.48 3.61
CA LEU A 226 17.50 1.46 2.68
C LEU A 226 19.03 1.38 2.63
N GLN A 227 19.67 1.07 3.76
CA GLN A 227 21.12 0.87 3.83
C GLN A 227 21.60 -0.32 3.00
N ASP A 228 20.86 -1.43 2.96
CA ASP A 228 21.23 -2.59 2.15
C ASP A 228 21.03 -2.32 0.66
N ILE A 229 19.98 -1.59 0.27
CA ILE A 229 19.82 -1.12 -1.11
C ILE A 229 20.98 -0.19 -1.50
N ALA A 230 21.36 0.73 -0.61
CA ALA A 230 22.46 1.69 -0.85
C ALA A 230 23.85 1.03 -0.98
N LYS A 231 24.02 -0.22 -0.53
CA LYS A 231 25.25 -1.02 -0.77
C LYS A 231 25.31 -1.60 -2.18
N GLY A 232 24.20 -1.54 -2.95
CA GLY A 232 24.03 -2.26 -4.20
C GLY A 232 23.80 -3.75 -3.97
N GLY A 233 23.94 -4.53 -5.03
CA GLY A 233 23.82 -5.99 -4.97
C GLY A 233 22.55 -6.50 -5.64
N THR A 234 22.02 -7.62 -5.18
CA THR A 234 20.92 -8.31 -5.86
C THR A 234 19.94 -8.93 -4.89
N VAL A 235 18.65 -8.73 -5.12
CA VAL A 235 17.58 -9.57 -4.57
C VAL A 235 17.06 -10.50 -5.67
N LYS A 236 17.04 -11.79 -5.39
CA LYS A 236 16.47 -12.82 -6.28
C LYS A 236 15.16 -13.31 -5.69
N MET A 237 14.11 -13.23 -6.47
CA MET A 237 12.75 -13.61 -6.11
C MET A 237 12.24 -14.71 -7.02
N LYS A 238 11.34 -15.54 -6.51
CA LYS A 238 10.57 -16.51 -7.30
C LYS A 238 9.10 -16.35 -6.95
N VAL A 239 8.25 -16.24 -7.96
CA VAL A 239 6.79 -16.11 -7.80
C VAL A 239 6.04 -17.31 -8.37
N ASP A 240 4.80 -17.48 -7.95
CA ASP A 240 3.89 -18.54 -8.42
C ASP A 240 2.43 -18.03 -8.37
N ALA A 241 1.49 -18.82 -8.91
CA ALA A 241 0.06 -18.53 -8.95
C ALA A 241 -0.65 -18.76 -7.61
N LYS A 242 0.01 -19.40 -6.63
CA LYS A 242 -0.56 -19.67 -5.30
C LYS A 242 0.22 -18.99 -4.18
N PRO A 243 -0.45 -18.43 -3.16
CA PRO A 243 0.23 -17.88 -1.99
C PRO A 243 1.18 -18.87 -1.31
N SER A 244 2.31 -18.36 -0.82
CA SER A 244 3.22 -19.14 0.03
C SER A 244 2.83 -19.03 1.50
N GLU A 245 2.71 -20.17 2.19
CA GLU A 245 2.52 -20.19 3.65
C GLU A 245 3.74 -19.68 4.42
N LYS A 246 4.92 -19.65 3.80
CA LYS A 246 6.16 -19.16 4.44
C LYS A 246 6.01 -17.73 4.95
N TRP A 247 5.33 -16.89 4.18
CA TRP A 247 5.23 -15.45 4.45
C TRP A 247 4.01 -15.07 5.29
N SER A 248 3.08 -16.00 5.53
CA SER A 248 1.83 -15.75 6.27
C SER A 248 1.93 -16.11 7.76
N LYS A 249 3.15 -16.14 8.31
CA LYS A 249 3.43 -16.49 9.71
C LYS A 249 3.61 -15.24 10.58
#